data_AF-A0A357KMP7-F1
#
_entry.id   AF-A0A357KMP7-F1
#
_cell.length_a   1.000
_cell.length_b   1.000
_cell.length_c   1.000
_cell.angle_alpha   90.00
_cell.angle_beta   90.00
_cell.angle_gamma   90.00
#
_symmetry.space_group_name_H-M   'P 1'
#
loop_
_entity.id
_entity.type
_entity.pdbx_description
1 polymer ?
#
loop_
_entity_poly.entity_id
_entity_poly.type
_entity_poly.pdbx_seq_one_letter_code
_entity_poly.pdbx_strand_id
1 'polypeptide(L)' 'IINVPEGADKQLATLAQRNMQLQCTIEDGIVWLSNHENNVEIALSEWQSEQ' A
#
# COMPACT_ATOMS: atom_id res chain seq x y z
N ILE A 1 7.63 11.57 7.27
CA ILE A 1 7.79 10.09 7.30
C ILE A 1 6.39 9.51 7.25
N ILE A 2 6.13 8.49 6.43
CA ILE A 2 4.78 7.91 6.27
C ILE A 2 4.75 6.53 6.93
N ASN A 3 3.73 6.29 7.74
CA ASN A 3 3.40 5.00 8.31
C ASN A 3 2.82 4.08 7.24
N VAL A 4 3.25 2.84 7.25
CA VAL A 4 2.49 1.74 6.65
C VAL A 4 1.81 1.01 7.81
N PRO A 5 0.46 0.87 7.81
CA PRO A 5 -0.24 0.15 8.86
C PRO A 5 0.28 -1.28 9.03
N GLU A 6 0.23 -1.80 10.26
CA GLU A 6 0.67 -3.16 10.56
C GLU A 6 -0.09 -4.19 9.71
N GLY A 7 0.65 -5.07 9.03
CA GLY A 7 0.09 -6.10 8.16
C GLY A 7 -0.17 -5.66 6.72
N ALA A 8 -0.24 -4.36 6.43
CA ALA A 8 -0.28 -3.86 5.05
C ALA A 8 1.05 -4.11 4.32
N ASP A 9 2.16 -4.11 5.06
CA ASP A 9 3.50 -4.49 4.60
C ASP A 9 3.54 -5.94 4.05
N LYS A 10 2.94 -6.88 4.79
CA LYS A 10 2.86 -8.29 4.38
C LYS A 10 1.93 -8.47 3.18
N GLN A 11 0.80 -7.78 3.18
CA GLN A 11 -0.15 -7.81 2.06
C GLN A 11 0.49 -7.25 0.78
N LEU A 12 1.18 -6.13 0.87
CA LEU A 12 1.97 -5.58 -0.25
C LEU A 12 3.00 -6.57 -0.76
N ALA A 13 3.71 -7.26 0.13
CA ALA A 13 4.71 -8.25 -0.26
C ALA A 13 4.09 -9.41 -1.08
N THR A 14 2.81 -9.72 -0.92
CA THR A 14 2.13 -10.75 -1.73
C THR A 14 1.94 -10.35 -3.20
N LEU A 15 1.96 -9.05 -3.50
CA LEU A 15 1.86 -8.56 -4.88
C LEU A 15 3.18 -8.70 -5.65
N ALA A 16 4.28 -8.97 -4.96
CA ALA A 16 5.61 -9.07 -5.57
C ALA A 16 5.73 -10.31 -6.45
N GLN A 17 6.02 -10.08 -7.74
CA GLN A 17 6.27 -11.13 -8.73
C GLN A 17 7.40 -10.73 -9.67
N ARG A 18 7.99 -11.69 -10.39
CA ARG A 18 9.13 -11.42 -11.30
C ARG A 18 8.79 -10.40 -12.39
N ASN A 19 7.57 -10.49 -12.92
CA ASN A 19 7.00 -9.51 -13.84
C ASN A 19 5.69 -9.01 -13.22
N MET A 20 5.67 -7.77 -12.75
CA MET A 20 4.50 -7.21 -12.10
C MET A 20 3.68 -6.37 -13.08
N GLN A 21 2.38 -6.59 -13.08
CA GLN A 21 1.40 -5.64 -13.63
C GLN A 21 0.52 -5.22 -12.47
N LEU A 22 0.73 -4.00 -11.99
CA LEU A 22 0.01 -3.45 -10.86
C LEU A 22 -0.86 -2.29 -11.35
N GLN A 23 -2.11 -2.27 -10.91
CA GLN A 23 -2.93 -1.07 -10.96
C GLN A 23 -2.78 -0.34 -9.63
N CYS A 24 -2.60 0.98 -9.70
CA CYS A 24 -2.52 1.85 -8.54
C CYS A 24 -3.59 2.94 -8.66
N THR A 25 -4.38 3.11 -7.62
CA THR A 25 -5.32 4.23 -7.47
C THR A 25 -5.02 4.93 -6.16
N ILE A 26 -4.94 6.26 -6.20
CA ILE A 26 -4.70 7.09 -5.01
C ILE A 26 -5.87 8.07 -4.91
N GLU A 27 -6.60 8.01 -3.81
CA GLU A 27 -7.79 8.83 -3.57
C GLU A 27 -7.90 9.10 -2.07
N ASP A 28 -8.10 10.38 -1.69
CA ASP A 28 -8.29 10.82 -0.30
C ASP A 28 -7.25 10.28 0.71
N GLY A 29 -5.99 10.17 0.30
CA GLY A 29 -4.90 9.68 1.15
C GLY A 29 -4.86 8.16 1.33
N ILE A 30 -5.75 7.43 0.65
CA ILE A 30 -5.76 5.98 0.56
C ILE A 30 -5.09 5.56 -0.75
N VAL A 31 -4.21 4.57 -0.66
CA VAL A 31 -3.60 3.93 -1.82
C VAL A 31 -4.21 2.54 -1.98
N TRP A 32 -4.76 2.28 -3.16
CA TRP A 32 -5.21 0.95 -3.59
C TRP A 32 -4.22 0.40 -4.61
N LEU A 33 -3.61 -0.73 -4.29
CA LEU A 33 -2.69 -1.44 -5.15
C LEU A 33 -3.24 -2.83 -5.45
N SER A 34 -3.43 -3.14 -6.73
CA SER A 34 -3.95 -4.44 -7.14
C SER A 34 -3.16 -5.04 -8.28
N ASN A 35 -3.20 -6.37 -8.37
CA ASN A 35 -2.80 -7.12 -9.55
C ASN A 35 -4.02 -7.89 -10.08
N HIS A 36 -3.81 -8.95 -10.86
CA HIS A 36 -4.92 -9.75 -11.41
C HIS A 36 -5.71 -10.55 -10.38
N GLU A 37 -5.14 -10.81 -9.20
CA GLU A 37 -5.67 -11.77 -8.21
C GLU A 37 -5.96 -11.11 -6.85
N ASN A 38 -5.16 -10.11 -6.48
CA ASN A 38 -5.13 -9.52 -5.15
C ASN A 38 -5.31 -8.01 -5.22
N ASN A 39 -5.94 -7.45 -4.19
CA ASN A 39 -6.09 -6.02 -3.98
C ASN A 39 -5.68 -5.67 -2.55
N VAL A 40 -4.89 -4.61 -2.40
CA VAL A 40 -4.33 -4.15 -1.13
C VAL A 40 -4.71 -2.69 -0.93
N GLU A 41 -5.42 -2.42 0.15
CA GLU A 41 -5.76 -1.08 0.60
C GLU A 41 -4.74 -0.60 1.63
N ILE A 42 -4.30 0.66 1.50
CA ILE A 42 -3.29 1.25 2.37
C ILE A 42 -3.74 2.66 2.73
N ALA A 43 -4.26 2.81 3.95
CA ALA A 43 -4.48 4.11 4.55
C ALA A 43 -3.14 4.68 5.02
N LEU A 44 -2.57 5.61 4.26
CA LEU A 44 -1.31 6.24 4.63
C LEU A 44 -1.56 7.22 5.79
N SER A 45 -0.73 7.16 6.82
CA SER A 45 -0.72 8.17 7.88
C SER A 45 0.66 8.78 8.03
N GLU A 46 0.72 10.08 8.29
CA GLU A 46 2.00 10.71 8.62
C GLU A 46 2.42 10.28 10.02
N TRP A 47 3.68 9.87 10.18
CA TRP A 47 4.27 9.82 11.51
C TRP A 47 4.35 11.26 12.01
N GLN A 48 3.71 11.55 13.15
CA GLN A 48 3.92 12.82 13.83
C GLN A 48 5.42 12.94 14.07
N SER A 49 6.09 13.81 13.30
CA SER A 49 7.36 14.34 13.76
C SER A 49 7.01 15.17 14.99
N GLU A 50 7.42 14.73 16.17
CA GLU A 50 7.45 15.57 17.37
C GLU A 50 8.04 16.93 16.97
N GLN A 51 7.23 17.98 17.15
CA GLN A 51 7.69 19.37 17.08
C GLN A 51 8.43 19.73 18.37
#